data_AF-A0A0H4X9U0-F1
#
_entry.id   AF-A0A0H4X9U0-F1
#
_cell.length_a   1.000
_cell.length_b   1.000
_cell.length_c   1.000
_cell.angle_alpha   90.00
_cell.angle_beta   90.00
_cell.angle_gamma   90.00
#
_symmetry.space_group_name_H-M   'P 1'
#
loop_
_entity.id
_entity.type
_entity.pdbx_description
1 polymer ?
#
loop_
_entity_poly.entity_id
_entity_poly.type
_entity_poly.pdbx_seq_one_letter_code
_entity_poly.pdbx_strand_id
1 'polypeptide(L)'
;MVLSGFSPDGTLSFHLPRPRLVASAKFRNRVDRRRMRLDAVLLEPDERLLRMYWRAAFPAERELAHHEQTFVRELEPWEDG
;
A
#
# COMPACT_ATOMS: atom_id res chain seq x y z
N MET A 1 -0.95 -0.82 17.71
CA MET A 1 0.51 -0.72 17.81
C MET A 1 0.82 0.16 19.00
N VAL A 2 1.82 -0.22 19.77
CA VAL A 2 2.25 0.49 20.97
C VAL A 2 3.75 0.79 20.81
N LEU A 3 4.14 2.05 21.00
CA LEU A 3 5.52 2.52 20.91
C LEU A 3 5.90 3.18 22.23
N SER A 4 6.93 2.67 22.88
CA SER A 4 7.47 3.19 24.15
C SER A 4 8.89 3.73 23.96
N GLY A 5 9.20 4.89 24.53
CA GLY A 5 10.53 5.52 24.41
C GLY A 5 10.77 6.24 23.07
N PHE A 6 9.73 6.43 22.26
CA PHE A 6 9.79 7.11 20.96
C PHE A 6 9.28 8.55 21.01
N SER A 7 8.72 9.00 22.13
CA SER A 7 8.21 10.36 22.30
C SER A 7 8.48 10.84 23.73
N PRO A 8 8.83 12.12 23.93
CA PRO A 8 8.91 12.73 25.26
C PRO A 8 7.58 12.67 26.03
N ASP A 9 6.46 12.62 25.31
CA ASP A 9 5.11 12.58 25.89
C ASP A 9 4.73 11.18 26.41
N GLY A 10 5.65 10.22 26.31
CA GLY A 10 5.49 8.86 26.79
C GLY A 10 5.08 7.87 25.70
N THR A 11 4.19 6.95 26.04
CA THR A 11 3.80 5.85 25.15
C THR A 11 2.79 6.31 24.10
N LEU A 12 3.08 6.04 22.82
CA LEU A 12 2.14 6.23 21.73
C LEU A 12 1.37 4.93 21.48
N SER A 13 0.04 5.00 21.42
CA SER A 13 -0.83 3.86 21.15
C SER A 13 -1.85 4.23 20.08
N PHE A 14 -1.91 3.44 19.00
CA PHE A 14 -2.82 3.66 17.87
C PHE A 14 -3.09 2.39 17.08
N HIS A 15 -4.19 2.36 16.33
CA HIS A 15 -4.46 1.30 15.37
C HIS A 15 -3.82 1.64 14.03
N LEU A 16 -3.08 0.69 13.43
CA LEU A 16 -2.67 0.87 12.04
C LEU A 16 -3.87 0.66 11.13
N PRO A 17 -4.13 1.58 10.19
CA PRO A 17 -5.03 1.32 9.08
C PRO A 17 -4.63 0.02 8.36
N ARG A 18 -5.60 -0.81 7.99
CA ARG A 18 -5.37 -2.05 7.24
C ARG A 18 -6.20 -2.09 5.95
N PRO A 19 -6.13 -1.07 5.08
CA PRO A 19 -6.82 -1.12 3.80
C PRO A 19 -6.29 -2.30 3.00
N ARG A 20 -7.20 -3.05 2.39
CA ARG A 20 -6.85 -4.13 1.46
C ARG A 20 -6.69 -3.48 0.09
N LEU A 21 -5.51 -3.03 -0.28
CA LEU A 21 -5.32 -2.33 -1.56
C LEU A 21 -5.10 -3.31 -2.72
N VAL A 22 -5.67 -2.99 -3.87
CA VAL A 22 -5.39 -3.65 -5.16
C VAL A 22 -4.87 -2.63 -6.15
N ALA A 23 -3.76 -2.98 -6.80
CA ALA A 23 -3.29 -2.28 -7.98
C ALA A 23 -3.76 -3.04 -9.23
N SER A 24 -4.25 -2.30 -10.22
CA SER A 24 -4.60 -2.83 -11.53
C SER A 24 -3.79 -2.09 -12.59
N ALA A 25 -2.94 -2.82 -13.31
CA ALA A 25 -2.16 -2.29 -14.43
C ALA A 25 -2.83 -2.70 -15.74
N LYS A 26 -3.24 -1.70 -16.54
CA LYS A 26 -3.77 -1.90 -17.88
C LYS A 26 -2.64 -1.73 -18.88
N PHE A 27 -2.41 -2.78 -19.65
CA PHE A 27 -1.60 -2.77 -20.86
C PHE A 27 -2.54 -2.91 -22.07
N ARG A 28 -2.03 -2.66 -23.28
CA ARG A 28 -2.82 -2.76 -24.52
C ARG A 28 -3.59 -4.07 -24.65
N ASN A 29 -2.95 -5.20 -24.32
CA ASN A 29 -3.50 -6.55 -24.55
C ASN A 29 -3.87 -7.30 -23.27
N ARG A 30 -3.66 -6.72 -22.08
CA ARG A 30 -3.95 -7.39 -20.81
C ARG A 30 -4.23 -6.42 -19.66
N VAL A 31 -4.94 -6.91 -18.66
CA VAL A 31 -5.10 -6.24 -17.37
C VAL A 31 -4.61 -7.16 -16.28
N ASP A 32 -3.56 -6.72 -15.57
CA ASP A 32 -3.01 -7.46 -14.43
C ASP A 32 -3.52 -6.82 -13.14
N ARG A 33 -4.10 -7.64 -12.24
CA ARG A 33 -4.54 -7.21 -10.92
C ARG A 33 -3.70 -7.87 -9.85
N ARG A 34 -3.20 -7.10 -8.89
CA ARG A 34 -2.41 -7.62 -7.77
C ARG A 34 -2.82 -6.97 -6.46
N ARG A 35 -3.06 -7.81 -5.44
CA ARG A 35 -3.16 -7.35 -4.06
C ARG A 35 -1.83 -6.71 -3.67
N MET A 36 -1.88 -5.48 -3.19
CA MET A 36 -0.71 -4.78 -2.71
C MET A 36 -0.38 -5.27 -1.30
N ARG A 37 0.91 -5.35 -0.99
CA ARG A 37 1.39 -5.74 0.34
C ARG A 37 1.88 -4.48 1.06
N LEU A 38 1.58 -4.37 2.34
CA LEU A 38 2.22 -3.38 3.19
C LEU A 38 3.72 -3.71 3.22
N ASP A 39 4.52 -2.78 2.71
CA ASP A 39 5.96 -2.92 2.49
C ASP A 39 6.74 -2.27 3.63
N ALA A 40 6.32 -1.08 4.06
CA ALA A 40 6.96 -0.34 5.14
C ALA A 40 5.97 0.54 5.90
N VAL A 41 6.33 0.83 7.16
CA VAL A 41 5.68 1.83 8.01
C VAL A 41 6.78 2.75 8.53
N LEU A 42 6.74 4.01 8.12
CA LEU A 42 7.58 5.06 8.67
C LEU A 42 6.82 5.74 9.82
N LEU A 43 7.50 5.87 10.94
CA LEU A 43 6.98 6.52 12.13
C LEU A 43 7.72 7.83 12.32
N GLU A 44 6.96 8.90 12.49
CA GLU A 44 7.47 10.24 12.78
C GLU A 44 6.85 10.69 14.11
N PRO A 45 7.38 10.22 15.25
CA PRO A 45 6.76 10.43 16.56
C PRO A 45 6.65 11.91 16.93
N ASP A 46 7.67 12.71 16.59
CA ASP A 46 7.72 14.14 16.87
C ASP A 46 6.61 14.90 16.14
N GLU A 47 6.29 14.48 14.91
CA GLU A 47 5.20 15.04 14.09
C GLU A 47 3.85 14.37 14.35
N ARG A 48 3.81 13.35 15.22
CA ARG A 48 2.65 12.48 15.47
C ARG A 48 2.04 11.94 14.18
N LEU A 49 2.91 11.61 13.22
CA LEU A 49 2.53 11.19 11.89
C LEU A 49 3.06 9.77 11.62
N LEU A 50 2.34 9.05 10.77
CA LEU A 50 2.79 7.78 10.23
C LEU A 50 2.59 7.78 8.73
N ARG A 51 3.54 7.18 8.01
CA ARG A 51 3.43 6.94 6.56
C ARG A 51 3.52 5.46 6.30
N MET A 52 2.60 4.95 5.49
CA MET A 52 2.51 3.54 5.16
C MET A 52 2.70 3.37 3.66
N TYR A 53 3.54 2.42 3.28
CA TYR A 53 3.90 2.16 1.89
C TYR A 53 3.35 0.81 1.49
N TRP A 54 2.53 0.79 0.44
CA TRP A 54 2.07 -0.46 -0.18
C TRP A 54 2.80 -0.67 -1.50
N ARG A 55 3.17 -1.92 -1.77
CA ARG A 55 3.90 -2.31 -2.98
C ARG A 55 3.15 -3.38 -3.76
N ALA A 56 3.13 -3.22 -5.08
CA ALA A 56 2.83 -4.27 -6.04
C ALA A 56 3.80 -4.16 -7.22
N ALA A 57 4.26 -5.29 -7.72
CA ALA A 57 5.16 -5.35 -8.88
C ALA A 57 4.44 -6.02 -10.05
N PHE A 58 4.54 -5.42 -11.24
CA PHE A 58 3.95 -5.92 -12.48
C PHE A 58 5.07 -6.28 -13.46
N PRO A 59 5.11 -7.51 -13.98
CA PRO A 59 5.99 -7.84 -15.10
C PRO A 59 5.62 -6.97 -16.30
N ALA A 60 6.60 -6.20 -16.80
CA ALA A 60 6.41 -5.28 -17.92
C ALA A 60 7.47 -5.47 -19.03
N GLU A 61 8.25 -6.55 -18.98
CA GLU A 61 9.27 -6.85 -19.98
C GLU A 61 8.64 -6.83 -21.39
N ARG A 62 9.22 -6.03 -22.28
CA ARG A 62 8.77 -5.77 -23.67
C ARG A 62 7.38 -5.14 -23.83
N GLU A 63 6.67 -4.90 -22.74
CA GLU A 63 5.27 -4.42 -22.72
C GLU A 63 5.13 -3.06 -22.02
N LEU A 64 6.22 -2.51 -21.46
CA LEU A 64 6.20 -1.20 -20.79
C LEU A 64 5.71 -0.08 -21.71
N ALA A 65 6.09 -0.10 -22.99
CA ALA A 65 5.60 0.84 -24.01
C ALA A 65 4.10 0.68 -24.33
N HIS A 66 3.48 -0.40 -23.85
CA HIS A 66 2.06 -0.68 -23.98
C HIS A 66 1.30 -0.48 -22.68
N HIS A 67 1.95 0.04 -21.63
CA HIS A 67 1.27 0.46 -20.41
C HIS A 67 0.41 1.69 -20.71
N GLU A 68 -0.87 1.61 -20.34
CA GLU A 68 -1.83 2.70 -20.56
C GLU A 68 -2.13 3.43 -19.26
N GLN A 69 -2.38 2.68 -18.19
CA GLN A 69 -2.74 3.24 -16.89
C GLN A 69 -2.55 2.22 -15.77
N THR A 70 -2.25 2.73 -14.57
CA THR A 70 -2.34 1.97 -13.33
C THR A 70 -3.24 2.73 -12.37
N PHE A 71 -4.17 2.03 -11.74
CA PHE A 71 -4.97 2.57 -10.66
C PHE A 71 -4.83 1.72 -9.40
N VAL A 72 -4.94 2.39 -8.26
CA VAL A 72 -4.96 1.78 -6.93
C VAL A 72 -6.33 2.06 -6.32
N ARG A 73 -6.93 1.05 -5.73
CA ARG A 73 -8.18 1.17 -4.98
C ARG A 73 -8.21 0.19 -3.82
N GLU A 74 -9.14 0.41 -2.90
CA GLU A 74 -9.49 -0.61 -1.92
C GLU A 74 -10.20 -1.79 -2.60
N LEU A 75 -9.90 -3.00 -2.11
CA LEU A 75 -10.52 -4.25 -2.50
C LEU A 75 -11.93 -4.26 -1.94
N GLU A 76 -12.90 -4.47 -2.81
CA GLU A 76 -14.29 -4.55 -2.40
C GLU A 76 -14.52 -5.84 -1.57
N PRO A 77 -15.47 -5.84 -0.62
CA PRO A 77 -15.69 -6.98 0.27
C PRO A 77 -15.88 -8.32 -0.46
N TRP A 78 -16.54 -8.33 -1.62
CA TRP A 78 -16.87 -9.53 -2.40
C TRP A 78 -15.72 -10.06 -3.27
N GLU A 79 -14.60 -9.35 -3.38
CA GLU A 79 -13.46 -9.76 -4.21
C GLU A 79 -12.42 -10.60 -3.43
N ASP A 80 -12.69 -10.87 -2.14
CA ASP A 80 -11.79 -11.59 -1.24
C ASP A 80 -12.03 -13.11 -1.19
N GLY A 81 -12.63 -13.66 -2.25
CA GLY A 81 -12.87 -15.11 -2.41
C GLY A 81 -11.60 -15.93 -2.47
#